data_AF-A0A7K4HES7-F1
#
_entry.id   AF-A0A7K4HES7-F1
#
_cell.length_a   1.000
_cell.length_b   1.000
_cell.length_c   1.000
_cell.angle_alpha   90.00
_cell.angle_beta   90.00
_cell.angle_gamma   90.00
#
_symmetry.space_group_name_H-M   'P 1'
#
loop_
_entity.id
_entity.type
_entity.pdbx_description
1 polymer ?
#
loop_
_entity_poly.entity_id
_entity_poly.type
_entity_poly.pdbx_seq_one_letter_code
_entity_poly.pdbx_strand_id
1 'polypeptide(L)'
;YLNGVGGRVRKYTFSSAPGAKCRFFQHVNLIIKAKRGFTLQGVKKDFQNGKIPLKDARSRVYTIMTTEKPKGKIHSWASRTSQFYKRRWSIETGFSDLNRINRRWKSNHDNVRYLDMLARLLLYNSWKMNKKLIQKSGEKYQKFKDWTLNQNQDYLKEAFLTLVRKSRGVIG
;
A
#
# COMPACT_ATOMS: atom_id res chain seq x y z
N TYR A 1 -8.23 -20.71 -8.54
CA TYR A 1 -9.05 -20.07 -7.50
C TYR A 1 -10.43 -19.70 -8.03
N LEU A 2 -10.56 -18.84 -9.05
CA LEU A 2 -11.86 -18.45 -9.62
C LEU A 2 -12.69 -19.65 -10.09
N ASN A 3 -12.07 -20.57 -10.85
CA ASN A 3 -12.72 -21.80 -11.33
C ASN A 3 -12.88 -22.89 -10.25
N GLY A 4 -12.59 -22.61 -8.97
CA GLY A 4 -12.67 -23.63 -7.91
C GLY A 4 -11.52 -24.65 -7.85
N VAL A 5 -10.71 -24.80 -8.91
CA VAL A 5 -9.58 -25.76 -9.03
C VAL A 5 -8.39 -25.48 -8.07
N GLY A 6 -8.54 -24.67 -7.03
CA GLY A 6 -7.51 -24.59 -6.00
C GLY A 6 -7.66 -23.42 -5.06
N GLY A 7 -7.02 -23.56 -3.91
CA GLY A 7 -7.08 -22.65 -2.79
C GLY A 7 -6.52 -21.24 -3.07
N ARG A 8 -6.71 -20.38 -2.07
CA ARG A 8 -6.23 -18.98 -2.07
C ARG A 8 -4.71 -18.88 -2.09
N VAL A 9 -4.02 -19.87 -1.52
CA VAL A 9 -2.55 -19.98 -1.51
C VAL A 9 -2.16 -21.17 -2.38
N ARG A 10 -1.18 -20.97 -3.26
CA ARG A 10 -0.65 -21.98 -4.16
C ARG A 10 0.87 -22.05 -4.05
N LYS A 11 1.44 -23.24 -4.12
CA LYS A 11 2.89 -23.44 -4.18
C LYS A 11 3.31 -23.53 -5.64
N TYR A 12 4.33 -22.77 -5.99
CA TYR A 12 5.01 -22.84 -7.28
C TYR A 12 6.50 -23.08 -7.04
N THR A 13 7.12 -23.79 -7.96
CA THR A 13 8.58 -23.94 -8.00
C THR A 13 9.06 -23.15 -9.18
N PHE A 14 9.88 -22.13 -8.92
CA PHE A 14 10.63 -21.47 -9.98
C PHE A 14 11.93 -22.23 -10.17
N SER A 15 12.22 -22.55 -11.42
CA SER A 15 13.48 -23.15 -11.82
C SER A 15 14.11 -22.31 -12.93
N SER A 16 15.43 -22.34 -13.01
CA SER A 16 16.17 -21.85 -14.17
C SER A 16 15.71 -22.57 -15.46
N ALA A 17 15.82 -21.88 -16.60
CA ALA A 17 15.54 -22.47 -17.89
C ALA A 17 16.43 -23.69 -18.17
N PRO A 18 15.96 -24.67 -18.98
CA PRO A 18 16.80 -25.78 -19.42
C PRO A 18 18.00 -25.23 -20.19
N GLY A 19 19.23 -25.52 -19.75
CA GLY A 19 20.47 -25.03 -20.39
C GLY A 19 21.14 -23.83 -19.73
N ALA A 20 20.58 -23.28 -18.65
CA ALA A 20 21.23 -22.21 -17.90
C ALA A 20 22.54 -22.69 -17.23
N LYS A 21 23.63 -21.91 -17.35
CA LYS A 21 24.93 -22.20 -16.70
C LYS A 21 24.82 -22.38 -15.18
N CYS A 22 23.91 -21.66 -14.54
CA CYS A 22 23.63 -21.79 -13.12
C CYS A 22 22.18 -22.25 -12.92
N ARG A 23 22.00 -23.41 -12.29
CA ARG A 23 20.68 -23.94 -11.97
C ARG A 23 20.20 -23.37 -10.65
N PHE A 24 19.02 -22.74 -10.66
CA PHE A 24 18.36 -22.29 -9.43
C PHE A 24 17.02 -23.00 -9.30
N PHE A 25 16.66 -23.34 -8.07
CA PHE A 25 15.33 -23.85 -7.72
C PHE A 25 14.87 -23.13 -6.47
N GLN A 26 13.71 -22.47 -6.55
CA GLN A 26 13.13 -21.77 -5.42
C GLN A 26 11.63 -22.05 -5.33
N HIS A 27 11.20 -22.54 -4.17
CA HIS A 27 9.79 -22.64 -3.86
C HIS A 27 9.24 -21.28 -3.46
N VAL A 28 8.10 -20.92 -4.06
CA VAL A 28 7.40 -19.67 -3.84
C VAL A 28 5.92 -19.96 -3.60
N ASN A 29 5.40 -19.34 -2.55
CA ASN A 29 3.99 -19.33 -2.23
C ASN A 29 3.33 -18.13 -2.91
N LEU A 30 2.30 -18.42 -3.69
CA LEU A 30 1.47 -17.46 -4.39
C LEU A 30 0.17 -17.26 -3.61
N ILE A 31 -0.04 -16.06 -3.12
CA ILE A 31 -1.21 -15.64 -2.34
C ILE A 31 -2.11 -14.79 -3.23
N ILE A 32 -3.36 -15.22 -3.37
CA ILE A 32 -4.38 -14.49 -4.12
C ILE A 32 -5.16 -13.58 -3.17
N LYS A 33 -5.36 -12.32 -3.55
CA LYS A 33 -6.10 -11.33 -2.76
C LYS A 33 -6.92 -10.40 -3.63
N ALA A 34 -8.09 -9.99 -3.15
CA ALA A 34 -8.92 -9.02 -3.83
C ALA A 34 -8.40 -7.60 -3.63
N LYS A 35 -8.52 -6.74 -4.65
CA LYS A 35 -8.23 -5.31 -4.56
C LYS A 35 -9.18 -4.61 -3.57
N ARG A 36 -8.81 -3.39 -3.16
CA ARG A 36 -9.62 -2.58 -2.24
C ARG A 36 -11.04 -2.41 -2.81
N GLY A 37 -12.05 -2.56 -1.95
CA GLY A 37 -13.47 -2.49 -2.35
C GLY A 37 -14.09 -3.84 -2.74
N PHE A 38 -13.29 -4.89 -2.92
CA PHE A 38 -13.79 -6.21 -3.28
C PHE A 38 -13.44 -7.27 -2.24
N THR A 39 -14.31 -8.27 -2.09
CA THR A 39 -14.01 -9.48 -1.33
C THR A 39 -13.65 -10.61 -2.28
N LEU A 40 -12.72 -11.47 -1.87
CA LEU A 40 -12.24 -12.55 -2.74
C LEU A 40 -13.35 -13.58 -3.02
N GLN A 41 -14.21 -13.84 -2.03
CA GLN A 41 -15.41 -14.66 -2.19
C GLN A 41 -16.44 -13.98 -3.09
N GLY A 42 -16.65 -12.67 -2.96
CA GLY A 42 -17.56 -11.91 -3.82
C GLY A 42 -17.16 -11.98 -5.28
N VAL A 43 -15.89 -11.73 -5.60
CA VAL A 43 -15.38 -11.85 -6.98
C VAL A 43 -15.51 -13.28 -7.51
N LYS A 44 -15.30 -14.29 -6.68
CA LYS A 44 -15.51 -15.69 -7.07
C LYS A 44 -16.98 -15.95 -7.40
N LYS A 45 -17.91 -15.50 -6.55
CA LYS A 45 -19.35 -15.68 -6.73
C LYS A 45 -19.85 -14.94 -7.98
N ASP A 46 -19.42 -13.71 -8.18
CA ASP A 46 -19.81 -12.91 -9.35
C ASP A 46 -19.32 -13.55 -10.65
N PHE A 47 -18.11 -14.10 -10.66
CA PHE A 47 -17.57 -14.81 -11.82
C PHE A 47 -18.29 -16.13 -12.09
N GLN A 48 -18.55 -16.93 -11.05
CA GLN A 48 -19.27 -18.21 -11.17
C GLN A 48 -20.72 -18.02 -11.62
N ASN A 49 -21.36 -16.92 -11.20
CA ASN A 49 -22.72 -16.57 -11.59
C ASN A 49 -22.78 -15.89 -12.98
N GLY A 50 -21.66 -15.77 -13.70
CA GLY A 50 -21.62 -15.14 -15.02
C GLY A 50 -21.84 -13.62 -15.02
N LYS A 51 -21.89 -12.95 -13.85
CA LYS A 51 -22.11 -11.50 -13.75
C LYS A 51 -20.94 -10.68 -14.25
N ILE A 52 -19.73 -11.23 -14.22
CA ILE A 52 -18.51 -10.57 -14.68
C ILE A 52 -17.70 -11.49 -15.60
N PRO A 53 -17.10 -10.95 -16.67
CA PRO A 53 -16.20 -11.72 -17.52
C PRO A 53 -14.87 -12.01 -16.80
N LEU A 54 -14.14 -13.02 -17.29
CA LEU A 54 -12.84 -13.42 -16.71
C LEU A 54 -11.84 -12.25 -16.64
N LYS A 55 -11.85 -11.38 -17.65
CA LYS A 55 -10.98 -10.19 -17.72
C LYS A 55 -11.22 -9.26 -16.52
N ASP A 56 -12.48 -9.05 -16.15
CA ASP A 56 -12.85 -8.21 -15.01
C ASP A 56 -12.60 -8.89 -13.67
N ALA A 57 -12.84 -10.20 -13.59
CA ALA A 57 -12.48 -10.95 -12.40
C ALA A 57 -10.97 -10.88 -12.11
N ARG A 58 -10.13 -10.94 -13.17
CA ARG A 58 -8.67 -10.76 -13.06
C ARG A 58 -8.30 -9.33 -12.67
N SER A 59 -8.98 -8.31 -13.20
CA SER A 59 -8.67 -6.91 -12.86
C SER A 59 -8.97 -6.57 -11.39
N ARG A 60 -9.92 -7.27 -10.76
CA ARG A 60 -10.33 -7.10 -9.35
C ARG A 60 -9.48 -7.87 -8.35
N VAL A 61 -8.60 -8.75 -8.81
CA VAL A 61 -7.74 -9.60 -7.98
C VAL A 61 -6.29 -9.24 -8.25
N TYR A 62 -5.45 -9.36 -7.23
CA TYR A 62 -4.01 -9.29 -7.37
C TYR A 62 -3.35 -10.44 -6.62
N THR A 63 -2.08 -10.64 -6.94
CA THR A 63 -1.33 -11.79 -6.49
C THR A 63 -0.07 -11.31 -5.80
N ILE A 64 0.27 -11.95 -4.69
CA ILE A 64 1.51 -11.70 -3.94
C ILE A 64 2.31 -12.99 -3.96
N MET A 65 3.58 -12.90 -4.31
CA MET A 65 4.53 -14.00 -4.24
C MET A 65 5.42 -13.84 -3.01
N THR A 66 5.69 -14.94 -2.31
CA THR A 66 6.58 -14.95 -1.14
C THR A 66 7.32 -16.28 -1.05
N THR A 67 8.61 -16.23 -0.69
CA THR A 67 9.42 -17.41 -0.39
C THR A 67 9.20 -17.91 1.04
N GLU A 68 8.53 -17.13 1.89
CA GLU A 68 8.26 -17.52 3.27
C GLU A 68 7.31 -18.72 3.33
N LYS A 69 7.64 -19.68 4.19
CA LYS A 69 6.77 -20.83 4.46
C LYS A 69 5.55 -20.37 5.28
N PRO A 70 4.35 -20.90 5.00
CA PRO A 70 3.17 -20.60 5.80
C PRO A 70 3.36 -21.05 7.24
N LYS A 71 3.25 -20.10 8.19
CA LYS A 71 3.32 -20.38 9.63
C LYS A 71 1.90 -20.49 10.19
N GLY A 72 1.54 -21.67 10.73
CA GLY A 72 0.22 -21.94 11.30
C GLY A 72 -0.90 -22.02 10.25
N LYS A 73 -2.09 -21.48 10.56
CA LYS A 73 -3.26 -21.53 9.66
C LYS A 73 -3.01 -20.72 8.39
N ILE A 74 -3.08 -21.38 7.23
CA ILE A 74 -2.78 -20.82 5.90
C ILE A 74 -3.56 -19.52 5.62
N HIS A 75 -4.85 -19.47 5.97
CA HIS A 75 -5.68 -18.28 5.75
C HIS A 75 -5.23 -17.08 6.58
N SER A 76 -4.87 -17.31 7.84
CA SER A 76 -4.38 -16.26 8.75
C SER A 76 -3.02 -15.75 8.29
N TRP A 77 -2.11 -16.67 7.98
CA TRP A 77 -0.79 -16.35 7.44
C TRP A 77 -0.88 -15.51 6.16
N ALA A 78 -1.68 -15.94 5.17
CA ALA A 78 -1.87 -15.21 3.91
C ALA A 78 -2.40 -13.78 4.12
N SER A 79 -3.32 -13.61 5.08
CA SER A 79 -3.85 -12.29 5.46
C SER A 79 -2.78 -11.41 6.12
N ARG A 80 -1.96 -11.98 7.00
CA ARG A 80 -0.85 -11.26 7.67
C ARG A 80 0.26 -10.88 6.69
N THR A 81 0.75 -11.81 5.87
CA THR A 81 1.78 -11.56 4.85
C THR A 81 1.34 -10.50 3.84
N SER A 82 0.08 -10.56 3.41
CA SER A 82 -0.44 -9.53 2.51
C SER A 82 -0.57 -8.14 3.14
N GLN A 83 -0.68 -8.05 4.47
CA GLN A 83 -0.66 -6.77 5.18
C GLN A 83 0.76 -6.17 5.23
N PHE A 84 1.78 -7.01 5.43
CA PHE A 84 3.18 -6.58 5.31
C PHE A 84 3.49 -6.08 3.90
N TYR A 85 3.06 -6.81 2.88
CA TYR A 85 3.22 -6.38 1.49
C TYR A 85 2.55 -5.03 1.23
N LYS A 86 1.33 -4.82 1.74
CA LYS A 86 0.63 -3.54 1.63
C LYS A 86 1.37 -2.40 2.33
N ARG A 87 1.95 -2.65 3.51
CA ARG A 87 2.77 -1.64 4.23
C ARG A 87 4.01 -1.27 3.42
N ARG A 88 4.72 -2.25 2.86
CA ARG A 88 5.90 -2.03 2.01
C ARG A 88 5.53 -1.21 0.77
N TRP A 89 4.44 -1.58 0.10
CA TRP A 89 3.94 -0.85 -1.06
C TRP A 89 3.55 0.60 -0.74
N SER A 90 2.95 0.85 0.42
CA SER A 90 2.66 2.22 0.88
C SER A 90 3.91 3.06 1.07
N ILE A 91 5.01 2.45 1.52
CA ILE A 91 6.30 3.15 1.66
C ILE A 91 6.84 3.50 0.26
N GLU A 92 6.88 2.52 -0.66
CA GLU A 92 7.36 2.75 -2.03
C GLU A 92 6.52 3.80 -2.77
N THR A 93 5.19 3.74 -2.65
CA THR A 93 4.29 4.73 -3.24
C THR A 93 4.49 6.10 -2.61
N GLY A 94 4.65 6.18 -1.28
CA GLY A 94 4.91 7.44 -0.58
C GLY A 94 6.23 8.09 -1.01
N PHE A 95 7.29 7.29 -1.21
CA PHE A 95 8.55 7.79 -1.79
C PHE A 95 8.38 8.21 -3.26
N SER A 96 7.55 7.50 -4.04
CA SER A 96 7.24 7.90 -5.42
C SER A 96 6.50 9.24 -5.47
N ASP A 97 5.51 9.46 -4.61
CA ASP A 97 4.79 10.73 -4.50
C ASP A 97 5.70 11.87 -4.03
N LEU A 98 6.58 11.63 -3.06
CA LEU A 98 7.62 12.58 -2.64
C LEU A 98 8.58 12.92 -3.78
N ASN A 99 8.96 11.92 -4.58
CA ASN A 99 9.79 12.13 -5.77
C ASN A 99 9.07 12.90 -6.89
N ARG A 100 7.73 12.85 -6.95
CA ARG A 100 6.93 13.62 -7.90
C ARG A 100 6.77 15.07 -7.48
N ILE A 101 6.62 15.31 -6.18
CA ILE A 101 6.40 16.66 -5.62
C ILE A 101 7.72 17.42 -5.50
N ASN A 102 8.80 16.76 -5.09
CA ASN A 102 10.11 17.40 -5.00
C ASN A 102 10.91 17.21 -6.29
N ARG A 103 11.34 18.32 -6.90
CA ARG A 103 12.39 18.30 -7.94
C ARG A 103 13.59 17.51 -7.40
N ARG A 104 14.14 16.59 -8.20
CA ARG A 104 15.40 15.92 -7.85
C ARG A 104 16.52 16.95 -7.91
N TRP A 105 17.01 17.37 -6.76
CA TRP A 105 18.21 18.20 -6.67
C TRP A 105 19.41 17.34 -7.06
N LYS A 106 19.97 17.56 -8.25
CA LYS A 106 21.26 16.97 -8.66
C LYS A 106 22.39 17.87 -8.13
N SER A 107 22.69 17.74 -6.85
CA SER A 107 23.97 18.25 -6.33
C SER A 107 25.02 17.14 -6.42
N ASN A 108 26.25 17.53 -6.76
CA ASN A 108 27.43 16.65 -6.75
C ASN A 108 28.04 16.50 -5.35
N HIS A 109 27.58 17.28 -4.37
CA HIS A 109 28.09 17.25 -3.01
C HIS A 109 27.24 16.30 -2.15
N ASP A 110 27.90 15.31 -1.51
CA ASP A 110 27.22 14.30 -0.71
C ASP A 110 26.47 14.89 0.49
N ASN A 111 27.00 15.93 1.13
CA ASN A 111 26.31 16.62 2.25
C ASN A 111 24.92 17.15 1.85
N VAL A 112 24.80 17.67 0.63
CA VAL A 112 23.52 18.18 0.12
C VAL A 112 22.55 17.04 -0.19
N ARG A 113 23.05 15.88 -0.63
CA ARG A 113 22.24 14.66 -0.81
C ARG A 113 21.73 14.13 0.52
N TYR A 114 22.57 14.11 1.56
CA TYR A 114 22.14 13.70 2.90
C TYR A 114 21.07 14.64 3.47
N LEU A 115 21.22 15.95 3.28
CA LEU A 115 20.21 16.93 3.70
C LEU A 115 18.89 16.77 2.93
N ASP A 116 18.92 16.57 1.61
CA ASP A 116 17.73 16.28 0.80
C ASP A 116 17.03 14.98 1.27
N MET A 117 17.81 13.93 1.57
CA MET A 117 17.28 12.67 2.09
C MET A 117 16.67 12.83 3.50
N LEU A 118 17.30 13.61 4.38
CA LEU A 118 16.78 13.94 5.70
C LEU A 118 15.47 14.73 5.60
N ALA A 119 15.42 15.75 4.73
CA ALA A 119 14.21 16.53 4.49
C ALA A 119 13.06 15.65 3.97
N ARG A 120 13.33 14.72 3.04
CA ARG A 120 12.35 13.73 2.55
C ARG A 120 11.84 12.83 3.68
N LEU A 121 12.74 12.37 4.57
CA LEU A 121 12.37 11.54 5.72
C LEU A 121 11.44 12.29 6.67
N LEU A 122 11.76 13.56 6.98
CA LEU A 122 10.94 14.41 7.84
C LEU A 122 9.57 14.69 7.22
N LEU A 123 9.52 15.03 5.93
CA LEU A 123 8.27 15.24 5.19
C LEU A 123 7.40 13.99 5.18
N TYR A 124 7.98 12.82 4.94
CA TYR A 124 7.27 11.54 4.97
C TYR A 124 6.69 11.25 6.37
N ASN A 125 7.50 11.42 7.42
CA ASN A 125 7.08 11.17 8.79
C ASN A 125 5.97 12.14 9.21
N SER A 126 6.09 13.43 8.88
CA SER A 126 5.06 14.43 9.11
C SER A 126 3.76 14.06 8.39
N TRP A 127 3.80 13.72 7.10
CA TRP A 127 2.63 13.27 6.35
C TRP A 127 1.95 12.06 7.00
N LYS A 128 2.73 11.09 7.47
CA LYS A 128 2.23 9.89 8.15
C LYS A 128 1.58 10.20 9.49
N MET A 129 2.16 11.08 10.30
CA MET A 129 1.56 11.53 11.57
C MET A 129 0.26 12.30 11.30
N ASN A 130 0.27 13.21 10.35
CA ASN A 130 -0.89 14.04 10.01
C ASN A 130 -2.04 13.21 9.46
N LYS A 131 -1.77 12.24 8.60
CA LYS A 131 -2.79 11.28 8.14
C LYS A 131 -3.44 10.52 9.30
N LYS A 132 -2.66 10.17 10.34
CA LYS A 132 -3.17 9.49 11.54
C LYS A 132 -4.02 10.43 12.40
N LEU A 133 -3.63 11.70 12.53
CA LEU A 133 -4.41 12.73 13.22
C LEU A 133 -5.73 13.01 12.50
N ILE A 134 -5.70 13.16 11.17
CA ILE A 134 -6.88 13.35 10.32
C ILE A 134 -7.79 12.12 10.37
N GLN A 135 -7.24 10.90 10.43
CA GLN A 135 -8.06 9.71 10.58
C GLN A 135 -8.77 9.68 11.95
N LYS A 136 -8.08 10.08 13.03
CA LYS A 136 -8.68 10.21 14.36
C LYS A 136 -9.75 11.31 14.43
N SER A 137 -9.58 12.43 13.73
CA SER A 137 -10.60 13.48 13.66
C SER A 137 -11.75 13.14 12.70
N GLY A 138 -11.47 12.41 11.62
CA GLY A 138 -12.45 11.93 10.64
C GLY A 138 -13.32 10.76 11.11
N GLU A 139 -12.91 10.01 12.14
CA GLU A 139 -13.81 9.09 12.84
C GLU A 139 -14.99 9.80 13.52
N LYS A 140 -14.89 11.12 13.77
CA LYS A 140 -16.03 11.97 14.20
C LYS A 140 -16.91 12.51 13.06
N TYR A 141 -16.44 12.53 11.82
CA TYR A 141 -17.18 13.06 10.67
C TYR A 141 -17.01 12.14 9.44
N GLN A 142 -18.03 11.31 9.21
CA GLN A 142 -18.11 10.37 8.08
C GLN A 142 -17.92 11.08 6.72
N LYS A 143 -16.75 10.90 6.07
CA LYS A 143 -16.59 10.62 4.62
C LYS A 143 -15.11 10.62 4.25
N PHE A 144 -14.57 9.46 3.90
CA PHE A 144 -13.22 9.30 3.38
C PHE A 144 -13.14 9.76 1.92
N LYS A 145 -12.51 10.92 1.66
CA LYS A 145 -11.95 11.25 0.34
C LYS A 145 -10.45 10.93 0.37
N ASP A 146 -9.87 10.45 -0.74
CA ASP A 146 -8.42 10.26 -0.83
C ASP A 146 -7.75 11.64 -0.92
N TRP A 147 -7.08 12.07 0.15
CA TRP A 147 -6.44 13.40 0.23
C TRP A 147 -5.05 13.38 -0.39
N THR A 148 -4.77 14.42 -1.19
CA THR A 148 -3.43 14.68 -1.74
C THR A 148 -2.54 15.38 -0.70
N LEU A 149 -1.22 15.36 -0.89
CA LEU A 149 -0.25 15.94 0.05
C LEU A 149 -0.47 17.45 0.26
N ASN A 150 -0.86 18.17 -0.79
CA ASN A 150 -1.15 19.61 -0.75
C ASN A 150 -2.38 19.91 0.11
N GLN A 151 -3.49 19.15 -0.09
CA GLN A 151 -4.70 19.28 0.73
C GLN A 151 -4.44 19.02 2.22
N ASN A 152 -3.47 18.17 2.53
CA ASN A 152 -3.03 17.92 3.89
C ASN A 152 -2.27 19.12 4.48
N GLN A 153 -1.42 19.78 3.69
CA GLN A 153 -0.73 21.00 4.12
C GLN A 153 -1.71 22.17 4.34
N ASP A 154 -2.69 22.34 3.46
CA ASP A 154 -3.70 23.40 3.59
C ASP A 154 -4.55 23.21 4.84
N TYR A 155 -5.00 21.98 5.11
CA TYR A 155 -5.75 21.66 6.33
C TYR A 155 -4.93 21.82 7.61
N LEU A 156 -3.64 21.52 7.58
CA LEU A 156 -2.76 21.78 8.74
C LEU A 156 -2.60 23.27 8.99
N LYS A 157 -2.48 24.07 7.92
CA LYS A 157 -2.44 25.52 8.04
C LYS A 157 -3.72 26.04 8.68
N GLU A 158 -4.88 25.55 8.22
CA GLU A 158 -6.17 25.88 8.82
C GLU A 158 -6.26 25.44 10.29
N ALA A 159 -5.98 24.17 10.61
CA ALA A 159 -6.07 23.64 11.97
C ALA A 159 -5.10 24.33 12.94
N PHE A 160 -3.90 24.69 12.47
CA PHE A 160 -2.93 25.45 13.26
C PHE A 160 -3.42 26.88 13.49
N LEU A 161 -3.99 27.52 12.46
CA LEU A 161 -4.62 28.84 12.60
C LEU A 161 -5.82 28.80 13.57
N THR A 162 -6.63 27.73 13.56
CA THR A 162 -7.73 27.55 14.52
C THR A 162 -7.21 27.34 15.95
N LEU A 163 -6.15 26.56 16.13
CA LEU A 163 -5.50 26.36 17.43
C LEU A 163 -4.88 27.65 17.97
N VAL A 164 -4.21 28.43 17.11
CA VAL A 164 -3.64 29.73 17.47
C VAL A 164 -4.72 30.76 17.79
N ARG A 165 -5.84 30.78 17.05
CA ARG A 165 -7.00 31.62 17.38
C ARG A 165 -7.59 31.25 18.74
N LYS A 166 -7.74 29.95 19.01
CA LYS A 166 -8.25 29.42 20.28
C LYS A 166 -7.31 29.71 21.45
N SER A 167 -5.99 29.64 21.25
CA SER A 167 -5.01 29.98 22.29
C SER A 167 -4.91 31.49 22.56
N ARG A 168 -5.29 32.33 21.58
CA ARG A 168 -5.38 33.79 21.72
C ARG A 168 -6.75 34.28 22.20
N GLY A 169 -7.66 33.37 22.56
CA GLY A 169 -9.00 33.71 23.07
C GLY A 169 -9.95 34.31 22.02
N VAL A 170 -9.63 34.24 20.72
CA VAL A 170 -10.50 34.74 19.67
C VAL A 170 -11.49 33.65 19.29
N ILE A 171 -12.72 33.77 19.80
CA ILE A 171 -13.84 32.89 19.48
C ILE A 171 -14.45 33.36 18.15
N GLY A 172 -14.47 32.46 17.16
CA GLY A 172 -15.13 32.62 15.86
C GLY A 172 -15.19 31.29 15.14
#